data_AF-A0A954ULN8-F1
#
_entry.id   AF-A0A954ULN8-F1
#
_cell.length_a   1.000
_cell.length_b   1.000
_cell.length_c   1.000
_cell.angle_alpha   90.00
_cell.angle_beta   90.00
_cell.angle_gamma   90.00
#
_symmetry.space_group_name_H-M   'P 1'
#
loop_
_entity.id
_entity.type
_entity.pdbx_description
1 polymer ?
#
loop_
_entity_poly.entity_id
_entity_poly.type
_entity_poly.pdbx_seq_one_letter_code
_entity_poly.pdbx_strand_id
1 'polypeptide(L)'
;MKRRQQRNWSCEALEPRLVLAGDLEISEFMTANQTTLLDGFGATSDWIELHNASDELLDLSGYFLTDNDNNLHKWQMPAGTQLASDAYMIVFASGFDTQDPDGQLHTNFQLASNKGYLALISPDGHVLSEYGAGGSEYPPQFGDHSYGIGLDQTTGGDLIGYFTEPTPGAPNVPTVHDVGPWLRDVTDNPGKLAANGPLIVTVDVSQRYAAIANVALVYRVMYGEEITLPMRDDGLQGDSVAGDGIYAATIPAGV
;
A
#
# COMPACT_ATOMS: atom_id res chain seq x y z
N MET A 1 53.39 42.30 -12.50
CA MET A 1 52.71 41.35 -11.59
C MET A 1 51.21 41.54 -11.72
N LYS A 2 50.52 40.69 -12.50
CA LYS A 2 49.05 40.74 -12.67
C LYS A 2 48.44 39.53 -11.98
N ARG A 3 47.63 39.76 -10.94
CA ARG A 3 46.88 38.74 -10.19
C ARG A 3 45.81 38.13 -11.11
N ARG A 4 45.86 36.80 -11.31
CA ARG A 4 44.78 36.02 -11.93
C ARG A 4 43.69 35.80 -10.88
N GLN A 5 42.49 36.34 -11.12
CA GLN A 5 41.29 35.94 -10.39
C GLN A 5 40.90 34.52 -10.83
N GLN A 6 40.89 33.58 -9.90
CA GLN A 6 40.21 32.29 -10.11
C GLN A 6 38.71 32.57 -10.08
N ARG A 7 38.04 32.34 -11.21
CA ARG A 7 36.58 32.21 -11.22
C ARG A 7 36.26 30.89 -10.53
N ASN A 8 35.55 30.95 -9.40
CA ASN A 8 34.93 29.78 -8.83
C ASN A 8 33.75 29.42 -9.72
N TRP A 9 33.91 28.37 -10.51
CA TRP A 9 32.80 27.73 -11.20
C TRP A 9 32.15 26.83 -10.14
N SER A 10 31.08 27.31 -9.51
CA SER A 10 30.14 26.43 -8.84
C SER A 10 29.45 25.64 -9.96
N CYS A 11 29.94 24.43 -10.19
CA CYS A 11 29.15 23.39 -10.84
C CYS A 11 28.01 23.11 -9.86
N GLU A 12 26.85 23.69 -10.10
CA GLU A 12 25.62 23.24 -9.46
C GLU A 12 25.48 21.78 -9.89
N ALA A 13 25.64 20.88 -8.93
CA ALA A 13 25.41 19.47 -9.17
C ALA A 13 23.94 19.38 -9.58
N LEU A 14 23.70 19.22 -10.88
CA LEU A 14 22.41 18.76 -11.38
C LEU A 14 22.09 17.53 -10.52
N GLU A 15 20.94 17.56 -9.87
CA GLU A 15 20.45 16.40 -9.12
C GLU A 15 20.64 15.16 -10.00
N PRO A 16 21.08 14.02 -9.43
CA PRO A 16 21.18 12.80 -10.21
C PRO A 16 19.79 12.53 -10.77
N ARG A 17 19.61 12.84 -12.05
CA ARG A 17 18.48 12.37 -12.84
C ARG A 17 18.50 10.86 -12.66
N LEU A 18 17.57 10.32 -11.88
CA LEU A 18 17.34 8.90 -11.79
C LEU A 18 16.98 8.46 -13.22
N VAL A 19 17.98 8.06 -13.99
CA VAL A 19 17.79 7.41 -15.27
C VAL A 19 17.86 5.93 -14.98
N LEU A 20 16.69 5.35 -14.71
CA LEU A 20 16.20 4.16 -15.40
C LEU A 20 14.71 4.00 -15.03
N ALA A 21 13.82 4.78 -15.66
CA ALA A 21 12.49 4.26 -15.89
C ALA A 21 12.71 3.06 -16.82
N GLY A 22 12.73 1.85 -16.25
CA GLY A 22 12.58 0.67 -17.07
C GLY A 22 11.21 0.77 -17.71
N ASP A 23 11.12 0.64 -19.03
CA ASP A 23 9.83 0.66 -19.72
C ASP A 23 8.88 -0.46 -19.26
N LEU A 24 9.35 -1.39 -18.44
CA LEU A 24 8.57 -2.44 -17.80
C LEU A 24 8.78 -2.38 -16.30
N GLU A 25 7.69 -2.22 -15.55
CA GLU A 25 7.72 -2.10 -14.10
C GLU A 25 6.63 -2.93 -13.42
N ILE A 26 6.76 -3.11 -12.11
CA ILE A 26 5.66 -3.57 -11.26
C ILE A 26 4.93 -2.33 -10.78
N SER A 27 3.79 -2.02 -11.41
CA SER A 27 3.00 -0.82 -11.13
C SER A 27 2.27 -0.92 -9.80
N GLU A 28 1.72 -2.09 -9.50
CA GLU A 28 0.82 -2.30 -8.36
C GLU A 28 0.84 -3.79 -7.93
N PHE A 29 0.64 -4.06 -6.65
CA PHE A 29 0.42 -5.42 -6.16
C PHE A 29 -0.49 -5.45 -4.94
N MET A 30 -1.12 -6.59 -4.69
CA MET A 30 -1.95 -6.82 -3.51
C MET A 30 -1.69 -8.21 -2.93
N THR A 31 -1.46 -8.28 -1.62
CA THR A 31 -1.14 -9.52 -0.90
C THR A 31 -2.22 -9.94 0.11
N ALA A 32 -3.33 -9.20 0.14
CA ALA A 32 -4.46 -9.43 1.03
C ALA A 32 -5.77 -9.15 0.28
N ASN A 33 -5.93 -9.79 -0.86
CA ASN A 33 -7.13 -9.67 -1.69
C ASN A 33 -8.28 -10.46 -1.06
N GLN A 34 -9.38 -9.77 -0.72
CA GLN A 34 -10.57 -10.36 -0.12
C GLN A 34 -11.79 -10.21 -1.02
N THR A 35 -11.90 -9.10 -1.74
CA THR A 35 -13.09 -8.81 -2.57
C THR A 35 -12.78 -8.14 -3.90
N THR A 36 -11.55 -7.70 -4.15
CA THR A 36 -11.24 -6.79 -5.28
C THR A 36 -11.17 -7.50 -6.62
N LEU A 37 -10.49 -8.65 -6.68
CA LEU A 37 -10.26 -9.38 -7.92
C LEU A 37 -10.40 -10.89 -7.67
N LEU A 38 -11.10 -11.58 -8.55
CA LEU A 38 -11.10 -13.05 -8.58
C LEU A 38 -10.19 -13.52 -9.70
N ASP A 39 -9.42 -14.57 -9.45
CA ASP A 39 -8.74 -15.32 -10.51
C ASP A 39 -9.72 -16.22 -11.28
N GLY A 40 -9.25 -16.83 -12.37
CA GLY A 40 -10.05 -17.74 -13.19
C GLY A 40 -10.42 -19.06 -12.50
N PHE A 41 -9.91 -19.32 -11.28
CA PHE A 41 -10.35 -20.40 -10.41
C PHE A 41 -11.46 -19.97 -9.44
N GLY A 42 -11.82 -18.68 -9.44
CA GLY A 42 -12.79 -18.09 -8.53
C GLY A 42 -12.24 -17.82 -7.13
N ALA A 43 -10.92 -17.71 -6.97
CA ALA A 43 -10.27 -17.39 -5.71
C ALA A 43 -9.76 -15.93 -5.67
N THR A 44 -9.67 -15.37 -4.47
CA THR A 44 -9.13 -14.02 -4.23
C THR A 44 -7.62 -14.09 -4.01
N SER A 45 -6.90 -14.54 -5.03
CA SER A 45 -5.44 -14.70 -4.98
C SER A 45 -4.72 -13.35 -4.86
N ASP A 46 -3.52 -13.36 -4.26
CA ASP A 46 -2.58 -12.24 -4.37
C ASP A 46 -2.28 -11.98 -5.84
N TRP A 47 -2.03 -10.73 -6.19
CA TRP A 47 -1.75 -10.36 -7.57
C TRP A 47 -0.65 -9.32 -7.67
N ILE A 48 0.05 -9.38 -8.79
CA ILE A 48 1.13 -8.48 -9.19
C ILE A 48 0.71 -7.93 -10.54
N GLU A 49 0.73 -6.61 -10.69
CA GLU A 49 0.52 -5.93 -11.95
C GLU A 49 1.84 -5.49 -12.56
N LEU A 50 1.99 -5.77 -13.85
CA LEU A 50 3.08 -5.28 -14.68
C LEU A 50 2.55 -4.22 -15.63
N HIS A 51 3.27 -3.11 -15.77
CA HIS A 51 2.98 -2.08 -16.76
C HIS A 51 4.13 -1.98 -17.75
N ASN A 52 3.81 -2.05 -19.04
CA ASN A 52 4.72 -1.68 -20.10
C ASN A 52 4.51 -0.20 -20.46
N ALA A 53 5.32 0.68 -19.89
CA ALA A 53 5.34 2.11 -20.17
C ALA A 53 6.01 2.50 -21.51
N SER A 54 6.56 1.56 -22.29
CA SER A 54 7.06 1.86 -23.64
C SER A 54 5.94 2.04 -24.67
N ASP A 55 6.32 2.57 -25.83
CA ASP A 55 5.51 2.65 -27.03
C ASP A 55 5.59 1.39 -27.92
N GLU A 56 6.27 0.33 -27.47
CA GLU A 56 6.49 -0.91 -28.23
C GLU A 56 5.88 -2.14 -27.53
N LEU A 57 5.63 -3.20 -28.31
CA LEU A 57 5.24 -4.51 -27.79
C LEU A 57 6.47 -5.17 -27.13
N LEU A 58 6.34 -5.59 -25.87
CA LEU A 58 7.38 -6.34 -25.17
C LEU A 58 7.12 -7.85 -25.19
N ASP A 59 8.16 -8.63 -25.49
CA ASP A 59 8.21 -10.07 -25.25
C ASP A 59 8.81 -10.31 -23.87
N LEU A 60 7.97 -10.80 -22.95
CA LEU A 60 8.32 -11.07 -21.56
C LEU A 60 8.83 -12.50 -21.34
N SER A 61 9.03 -13.26 -22.42
CA SER A 61 9.60 -14.60 -22.36
C SER A 61 10.93 -14.61 -21.61
N GLY A 62 11.02 -15.41 -20.55
CA GLY A 62 12.25 -15.59 -19.80
C GLY A 62 12.59 -14.50 -18.78
N TYR A 63 11.72 -13.49 -18.60
CA TYR A 63 11.77 -12.59 -17.44
C TYR A 63 11.40 -13.38 -16.18
N PHE A 64 11.75 -12.85 -15.01
CA PHE A 64 11.44 -13.49 -13.74
C PHE A 64 10.70 -12.58 -12.78
N LEU A 65 9.79 -13.18 -12.00
CA LEU A 65 9.28 -12.60 -10.77
C LEU A 65 9.84 -13.36 -9.57
N THR A 66 10.06 -12.64 -8.49
CA THR A 66 10.53 -13.23 -7.23
C THR A 66 9.99 -12.48 -6.03
N ASP A 67 9.75 -13.20 -4.95
CA ASP A 67 9.49 -12.72 -3.59
C ASP A 67 10.71 -12.91 -2.66
N ASN A 68 11.86 -13.30 -3.21
CA ASN A 68 13.04 -13.70 -2.46
C ASN A 68 14.31 -13.07 -3.05
N ASP A 69 14.90 -12.14 -2.31
CA ASP A 69 16.15 -11.43 -2.63
C ASP A 69 17.38 -12.36 -2.75
N ASN A 70 17.32 -13.55 -2.16
CA ASN A 70 18.35 -14.58 -2.28
C ASN A 70 18.15 -15.51 -3.50
N ASN A 71 17.04 -15.38 -4.22
CA ASN A 71 16.76 -16.14 -5.43
C ASN A 71 16.03 -15.27 -6.47
N LEU A 72 16.80 -14.50 -7.25
CA LEU A 72 16.24 -13.59 -8.25
C LEU A 72 15.56 -14.31 -9.44
N HIS A 73 15.87 -15.58 -9.69
CA HIS A 73 15.29 -16.36 -10.80
C HIS A 73 14.24 -17.36 -10.31
N LYS A 74 13.38 -16.96 -9.35
CA LYS A 74 12.45 -17.87 -8.67
C LYS A 74 11.32 -18.39 -9.56
N TRP A 75 10.65 -17.50 -10.28
CA TRP A 75 9.58 -17.87 -11.21
C TRP A 75 9.83 -17.23 -12.57
N GLN A 76 10.00 -18.06 -13.59
CA GLN A 76 10.24 -17.62 -14.96
C GLN A 76 8.93 -17.47 -15.70
N MET A 77 8.71 -16.33 -16.36
CA MET A 77 7.56 -16.12 -17.21
C MET A 77 7.57 -17.09 -18.40
N PRO A 78 6.43 -17.73 -18.72
CA PRO A 78 6.34 -18.66 -19.84
C PRO A 78 6.72 -18.03 -21.19
N ALA A 79 7.28 -18.86 -22.07
CA ALA A 79 7.59 -18.45 -23.43
C ALA A 79 6.31 -18.02 -24.19
N GLY A 80 6.42 -16.95 -24.97
CA GLY A 80 5.31 -16.35 -25.71
C GLY A 80 4.48 -15.35 -24.89
N THR A 81 4.86 -15.04 -23.66
CA THR A 81 4.20 -13.98 -22.87
C THR A 81 4.52 -12.63 -23.50
N GLN A 82 3.49 -11.89 -23.91
CA GLN A 82 3.64 -10.60 -24.57
C GLN A 82 2.82 -9.54 -23.86
N LEU A 83 3.33 -8.32 -23.80
CA LEU A 83 2.64 -7.18 -23.21
C LEU A 83 2.68 -6.01 -24.20
N ALA A 84 1.50 -5.58 -24.66
CA ALA A 84 1.35 -4.47 -25.60
C ALA A 84 1.91 -3.17 -25.03
N SER A 85 2.14 -2.19 -25.89
CA SER A 85 2.55 -0.85 -25.47
C SER A 85 1.48 -0.20 -24.60
N ASP A 86 1.92 0.50 -23.56
CA ASP A 86 1.08 1.15 -22.54
C ASP A 86 0.01 0.23 -21.91
N ALA A 87 0.28 -1.06 -21.86
CA ALA A 87 -0.65 -2.06 -21.38
C ALA A 87 -0.24 -2.65 -20.03
N TYR A 88 -1.24 -3.16 -19.32
CA TYR A 88 -1.13 -3.75 -18.00
C TYR A 88 -1.37 -5.26 -18.06
N MET A 89 -0.66 -6.02 -17.25
CA MET A 89 -0.83 -7.47 -17.10
C MET A 89 -0.90 -7.86 -15.63
N ILE A 90 -1.95 -8.59 -15.28
CA ILE A 90 -2.07 -9.22 -13.96
C ILE A 90 -1.42 -10.60 -13.99
N VAL A 91 -0.53 -10.85 -13.04
CA VAL A 91 0.03 -12.16 -12.70
C VAL A 91 -0.35 -12.47 -11.25
N PHE A 92 -1.09 -13.55 -11.03
CA PHE A 92 -1.46 -13.97 -9.68
C PHE A 92 -0.28 -14.61 -8.97
N ALA A 93 -0.02 -14.20 -7.73
CA ALA A 93 0.94 -14.86 -6.85
C ALA A 93 0.23 -15.92 -5.99
N SER A 94 -0.29 -16.97 -6.62
CA SER A 94 -1.11 -17.97 -5.91
C SER A 94 -0.31 -19.18 -5.40
N GLY A 95 0.92 -19.38 -5.87
CA GLY A 95 1.71 -20.58 -5.59
C GLY A 95 1.41 -21.80 -6.46
N PHE A 96 0.58 -21.66 -7.51
CA PHE A 96 0.14 -22.78 -8.34
C PHE A 96 1.05 -23.09 -9.53
N ASP A 97 1.87 -22.15 -9.98
CA ASP A 97 2.75 -22.31 -11.14
C ASP A 97 2.01 -22.80 -12.39
N THR A 98 0.97 -22.08 -12.78
CA THR A 98 0.05 -22.51 -13.83
C THR A 98 -0.59 -21.33 -14.57
N GLN A 99 -1.43 -21.64 -15.56
CA GLN A 99 -2.33 -20.68 -16.18
C GLN A 99 -3.76 -21.08 -15.85
N ASP A 100 -4.59 -20.13 -15.46
CA ASP A 100 -5.98 -20.39 -15.11
C ASP A 100 -6.89 -20.50 -16.36
N PRO A 101 -8.18 -20.87 -16.19
CA PRO A 101 -9.13 -20.97 -17.31
C PRO A 101 -9.35 -19.68 -18.09
N ASP A 102 -9.08 -18.51 -17.49
CA ASP A 102 -9.20 -17.20 -18.13
C ASP A 102 -7.89 -16.79 -18.85
N GLY A 103 -6.84 -17.60 -18.71
CA GLY A 103 -5.56 -17.40 -19.36
C GLY A 103 -4.59 -16.54 -18.53
N GLN A 104 -4.89 -16.24 -17.27
CA GLN A 104 -4.02 -15.45 -16.40
C GLN A 104 -2.94 -16.34 -15.80
N LEU A 105 -1.74 -15.78 -15.64
CA LEU A 105 -0.57 -16.50 -15.15
C LEU A 105 -0.57 -16.55 -13.63
N HIS A 106 -0.14 -17.68 -13.07
CA HIS A 106 0.04 -17.89 -11.63
C HIS A 106 1.48 -18.23 -11.31
N THR A 107 2.12 -17.49 -10.41
CA THR A 107 3.49 -17.78 -9.96
C THR A 107 3.55 -19.04 -9.08
N ASN A 108 4.77 -19.53 -8.85
CA ASN A 108 5.04 -20.63 -7.92
C ASN A 108 5.20 -20.17 -6.45
N PHE A 109 4.82 -18.92 -6.13
CA PHE A 109 4.90 -18.36 -4.79
C PHE A 109 3.67 -17.52 -4.44
N GLN A 110 3.56 -17.15 -3.17
CA GLN A 110 2.57 -16.21 -2.64
C GLN A 110 3.29 -15.03 -2.00
N LEU A 111 2.64 -13.88 -1.92
CA LEU A 111 3.25 -12.71 -1.31
C LEU A 111 2.97 -12.68 0.20
N ALA A 112 3.90 -12.09 0.96
CA ALA A 112 3.76 -11.97 2.39
C ALA A 112 2.96 -10.71 2.74
N SER A 113 1.91 -10.80 3.54
CA SER A 113 1.09 -9.64 3.92
C SER A 113 1.63 -8.84 5.10
N ASN A 114 2.60 -9.35 5.84
CA ASN A 114 3.21 -8.63 6.97
C ASN A 114 4.37 -7.72 6.54
N LYS A 115 5.18 -8.16 5.58
CA LYS A 115 6.30 -7.46 4.95
C LYS A 115 7.03 -8.46 4.07
N GLY A 116 7.73 -8.02 3.04
CA GLY A 116 8.48 -8.94 2.19
C GLY A 116 9.29 -8.28 1.10
N TYR A 117 9.69 -9.07 0.13
CA TYR A 117 10.41 -8.64 -1.06
C TYR A 117 9.57 -8.96 -2.29
N LEU A 118 9.66 -8.13 -3.32
CA LEU A 118 9.08 -8.41 -4.63
C LEU A 118 9.94 -7.72 -5.70
N ALA A 119 10.36 -8.47 -6.72
CA ALA A 119 11.09 -7.89 -7.83
C ALA A 119 10.76 -8.52 -9.19
N LEU A 120 10.94 -7.72 -10.23
CA LEU A 120 10.93 -8.08 -11.64
C LEU A 120 12.36 -8.05 -12.17
N ILE A 121 12.77 -9.15 -12.78
CA ILE A 121 14.15 -9.39 -13.24
C ILE A 121 14.15 -9.67 -14.74
N SER A 122 15.04 -9.01 -15.47
CA SER A 122 15.25 -9.26 -16.89
C SER A 122 15.93 -10.61 -17.15
N PRO A 123 15.87 -11.17 -18.38
CA PRO A 123 16.49 -12.46 -18.70
C PRO A 123 18.02 -12.51 -18.50
N ASP A 124 18.70 -11.36 -18.55
CA ASP A 124 20.14 -11.22 -18.29
C ASP A 124 20.47 -11.00 -16.80
N GLY A 125 19.47 -10.99 -15.92
CA GLY A 125 19.63 -10.97 -14.46
C GLY A 125 19.68 -9.57 -13.85
N HIS A 126 19.23 -8.53 -14.57
CA HIS A 126 19.12 -7.18 -14.02
C HIS A 126 17.77 -6.97 -13.33
N VAL A 127 17.80 -6.36 -12.15
CA VAL A 127 16.58 -5.91 -11.46
C VAL A 127 16.00 -4.71 -12.23
N LEU A 128 14.77 -4.85 -12.72
CA LEU A 128 14.07 -3.79 -13.44
C LEU A 128 13.13 -2.99 -12.54
N SER A 129 12.43 -3.67 -11.63
CA SER A 129 11.51 -3.08 -10.66
C SER A 129 11.60 -3.86 -9.36
N GLU A 130 11.56 -3.17 -8.22
CA GLU A 130 11.85 -3.77 -6.92
C GLU A 130 11.14 -3.06 -5.76
N TYR A 131 10.52 -3.85 -4.89
CA TYR A 131 9.99 -3.45 -3.60
C TYR A 131 10.74 -4.23 -2.51
N GLY A 132 11.40 -3.52 -1.59
CA GLY A 132 12.34 -4.11 -0.62
C GLY A 132 13.82 -4.03 -1.03
N ALA A 133 14.21 -3.01 -1.79
CA ALA A 133 15.58 -2.83 -2.26
C ALA A 133 16.63 -2.77 -1.13
N GLY A 134 17.83 -3.29 -1.38
CA GLY A 134 18.97 -3.18 -0.47
C GLY A 134 18.81 -3.92 0.86
N GLY A 135 17.99 -4.96 0.90
CA GLY A 135 17.67 -5.72 2.12
C GLY A 135 16.62 -5.05 3.00
N SER A 136 15.92 -4.04 2.48
CA SER A 136 14.67 -3.57 3.07
C SER A 136 13.52 -4.53 2.73
N GLU A 137 12.34 -4.30 3.30
CA GLU A 137 11.14 -5.05 2.99
C GLU A 137 10.04 -4.05 2.64
N TYR A 138 9.16 -4.39 1.69
CA TYR A 138 7.92 -3.65 1.54
C TYR A 138 7.11 -3.74 2.85
N PRO A 139 6.36 -2.69 3.20
CA PRO A 139 5.65 -2.62 4.48
C PRO A 139 4.48 -3.62 4.57
N PRO A 140 3.88 -3.81 5.77
CA PRO A 140 2.66 -4.57 5.92
C PRO A 140 1.55 -4.18 4.93
N GLN A 141 0.72 -5.14 4.56
CA GLN A 141 -0.32 -5.01 3.56
C GLN A 141 -1.68 -5.23 4.23
N PHE A 142 -2.74 -4.70 3.62
CA PHE A 142 -4.07 -4.72 4.22
C PHE A 142 -5.12 -5.21 3.25
N GLY A 143 -6.19 -5.77 3.84
CA GLY A 143 -7.34 -6.25 3.10
C GLY A 143 -7.81 -5.23 2.07
N ASP A 144 -7.84 -5.64 0.80
CA ASP A 144 -8.34 -4.86 -0.33
C ASP A 144 -7.63 -3.50 -0.55
N HIS A 145 -6.43 -3.32 0.00
CA HIS A 145 -5.54 -2.21 -0.31
C HIS A 145 -4.31 -2.75 -1.02
N SER A 146 -4.05 -2.22 -2.20
CA SER A 146 -2.87 -2.54 -2.99
C SER A 146 -1.75 -1.55 -2.68
N TYR A 147 -0.56 -1.84 -3.18
CA TYR A 147 0.65 -1.06 -2.96
C TYR A 147 1.43 -0.95 -4.26
N GLY A 148 2.02 0.22 -4.52
CA GLY A 148 2.77 0.43 -5.74
C GLY A 148 3.12 1.89 -5.98
N ILE A 149 3.49 2.21 -7.22
CA ILE A 149 3.90 3.55 -7.64
C ILE A 149 2.70 4.35 -8.15
N GLY A 150 2.46 5.52 -7.58
CA GLY A 150 1.39 6.43 -8.00
C GLY A 150 1.79 7.87 -7.82
N LEU A 151 0.89 8.79 -8.18
CA LEU A 151 1.15 10.22 -8.01
C LEU A 151 1.06 10.64 -6.54
N ASP A 152 2.05 11.39 -6.07
CA ASP A 152 1.96 12.18 -4.85
C ASP A 152 1.11 13.42 -5.10
N GLN A 153 -0.04 13.53 -4.46
CA GLN A 153 -0.89 14.73 -4.60
C GLN A 153 -0.26 15.98 -3.98
N THR A 154 0.73 15.84 -3.10
CA THR A 154 1.40 16.94 -2.41
C THR A 154 2.51 17.54 -3.26
N THR A 155 3.36 16.69 -3.83
CA THR A 155 4.53 17.13 -4.61
C THR A 155 4.29 17.09 -6.12
N GLY A 156 3.30 16.33 -6.60
CA GLY A 156 3.01 16.08 -8.01
C GLY A 156 4.00 15.15 -8.70
N GLY A 157 4.92 14.53 -7.96
CA GLY A 157 5.85 13.51 -8.46
C GLY A 157 5.37 12.08 -8.16
N ASP A 158 6.23 11.11 -8.42
CA ASP A 158 5.96 9.72 -8.10
C ASP A 158 6.16 9.44 -6.61
N LEU A 159 5.30 8.61 -6.05
CA LEU A 159 5.36 8.13 -4.68
C LEU A 159 5.03 6.64 -4.67
N ILE A 160 5.74 5.90 -3.82
CA ILE A 160 5.39 4.52 -3.52
C ILE A 160 4.51 4.53 -2.27
N GLY A 161 3.34 3.91 -2.33
CA GLY A 161 2.36 3.94 -1.25
C GLY A 161 1.19 2.99 -1.46
N TYR A 162 0.18 3.15 -0.63
CA TYR A 162 -1.06 2.37 -0.69
C TYR A 162 -2.09 3.02 -1.61
N PHE A 163 -2.82 2.17 -2.34
CA PHE A 163 -4.05 2.53 -3.02
C PHE A 163 -5.23 2.00 -2.21
N THR A 164 -6.12 2.91 -1.81
CA THR A 164 -7.42 2.57 -1.19
C THR A 164 -8.46 2.16 -2.22
N GLU A 165 -8.21 2.49 -3.49
CA GLU A 165 -9.00 2.08 -4.65
C GLU A 165 -8.02 1.40 -5.63
N PRO A 166 -7.84 0.08 -5.53
CA PRO A 166 -6.95 -0.68 -6.40
C PRO A 166 -7.34 -0.57 -7.88
N THR A 167 -6.35 -0.62 -8.77
CA THR A 167 -6.53 -0.34 -10.21
C THR A 167 -6.11 -1.48 -11.14
N PRO A 168 -6.50 -2.75 -10.88
CA PRO A 168 -6.04 -3.86 -11.71
C PRO A 168 -6.48 -3.71 -13.18
N GLY A 169 -5.50 -3.77 -14.07
CA GLY A 169 -5.61 -3.59 -15.51
C GLY A 169 -5.70 -2.14 -15.99
N ALA A 170 -5.44 -1.14 -15.12
CA ALA A 170 -5.65 0.27 -15.42
C ALA A 170 -4.56 1.17 -14.81
N PRO A 171 -4.42 2.42 -15.28
CA PRO A 171 -3.48 3.37 -14.67
C PRO A 171 -3.79 3.64 -13.19
N ASN A 172 -2.75 3.64 -12.38
CA ASN A 172 -2.83 3.91 -10.95
C ASN A 172 -3.42 5.29 -10.65
N VAL A 173 -4.27 5.33 -9.62
CA VAL A 173 -4.74 6.58 -9.01
C VAL A 173 -3.64 7.18 -8.12
N PRO A 174 -3.79 8.42 -7.60
CA PRO A 174 -2.83 8.93 -6.63
C PRO A 174 -2.73 8.04 -5.39
N THR A 175 -1.52 7.88 -4.89
CA THR A 175 -1.22 6.99 -3.77
C THR A 175 -1.11 7.75 -2.45
N VAL A 176 -1.23 7.04 -1.33
CA VAL A 176 -1.00 7.58 0.02
C VAL A 176 0.05 6.76 0.75
N HIS A 177 1.10 7.42 1.25
CA HIS A 177 2.11 6.76 2.08
C HIS A 177 1.58 6.45 3.49
N ASP A 178 0.81 7.38 4.06
CA ASP A 178 0.29 7.28 5.41
C ASP A 178 -1.19 6.91 5.39
N VAL A 179 -1.47 5.60 5.25
CA VAL A 179 -2.81 5.12 5.63
C VAL A 179 -2.94 5.31 7.14
N GLY A 180 -3.81 6.26 7.53
CA GLY A 180 -4.08 6.61 8.92
C GLY A 180 -4.48 5.39 9.76
N PRO A 181 -4.62 5.56 11.08
CA PRO A 181 -4.98 4.45 11.96
C PRO A 181 -6.33 3.86 11.56
N TRP A 182 -6.45 2.54 11.69
CA TRP A 182 -7.71 1.85 11.46
C TRP A 182 -8.62 2.06 12.66
N LEU A 183 -9.83 2.56 12.42
CA LEU A 183 -10.92 2.58 13.40
C LEU A 183 -11.84 1.37 13.21
N ARG A 184 -12.05 0.58 14.26
CA ARG A 184 -13.01 -0.54 14.31
C ARG A 184 -13.85 -0.47 15.58
N ASP A 185 -14.92 -1.26 15.62
CA ASP A 185 -15.78 -1.43 16.81
C ASP A 185 -16.18 -0.10 17.48
N VAL A 186 -16.41 0.91 16.64
CA VAL A 186 -16.90 2.21 17.08
C VAL A 186 -18.25 1.97 17.72
N THR A 187 -18.47 2.52 18.92
CA THR A 187 -19.80 2.52 19.54
C THR A 187 -20.78 3.23 18.61
N ASP A 188 -21.65 2.45 17.98
CA ASP A 188 -22.72 2.94 17.12
C ASP A 188 -24.09 2.60 17.74
N ASN A 189 -25.02 3.55 17.63
CA ASN A 189 -26.39 3.47 18.14
C ASN A 189 -26.49 2.85 19.56
N PRO A 190 -25.88 3.50 20.58
CA PRO A 190 -25.87 2.96 21.93
C PRO A 190 -27.29 2.74 22.44
N GLY A 191 -27.50 1.61 23.12
CA GLY A 191 -28.79 1.26 23.70
C GLY A 191 -29.31 2.35 24.64
N LYS A 192 -30.61 2.31 24.93
CA LYS A 192 -31.27 3.29 25.81
C LYS A 192 -30.49 3.46 27.12
N LEU A 193 -29.93 4.65 27.30
CA LEU A 193 -29.20 5.00 28.51
C LEU A 193 -30.13 5.00 29.73
N ALA A 194 -29.59 4.67 30.90
CA ALA A 194 -30.27 4.94 32.16
C ALA A 194 -30.60 6.44 32.25
N ALA A 195 -31.70 6.80 32.91
CA ALA A 195 -32.07 8.20 33.07
C ALA A 195 -30.91 8.95 33.75
N ASN A 196 -30.28 9.89 33.01
CA ASN A 196 -29.09 10.64 33.43
C ASN A 196 -27.81 9.80 33.62
N GLY A 197 -27.64 8.71 32.90
CA GLY A 197 -26.35 8.00 32.82
C GLY A 197 -25.41 8.65 31.81
N PRO A 198 -24.07 8.61 32.03
CA PRO A 198 -23.12 8.99 31.01
C PRO A 198 -23.18 8.02 29.81
N LEU A 199 -22.81 8.51 28.62
CA LEU A 199 -22.59 7.67 27.45
C LEU A 199 -21.09 7.45 27.26
N ILE A 200 -20.67 6.19 27.31
CA ILE A 200 -19.29 5.79 26.99
C ILE A 200 -19.24 5.47 25.51
N VAL A 201 -18.31 6.10 24.80
CA VAL A 201 -18.00 5.82 23.41
C VAL A 201 -16.61 5.20 23.37
N THR A 202 -16.51 4.02 22.79
CA THR A 202 -15.25 3.31 22.56
C THR A 202 -15.00 3.15 21.07
N VAL A 203 -13.73 3.00 20.69
CA VAL A 203 -13.26 2.66 19.36
C VAL A 203 -11.94 1.89 19.47
N ASP A 204 -11.82 0.78 18.74
CA ASP A 204 -10.53 0.13 18.50
C ASP A 204 -9.77 0.97 17.48
N VAL A 205 -8.64 1.53 17.89
CA VAL A 205 -7.73 2.30 17.05
C VAL A 205 -6.43 1.55 16.89
N SER A 206 -6.31 0.86 15.76
CA SER A 206 -5.10 0.14 15.42
C SER A 206 -4.16 1.04 14.63
N GLN A 207 -2.96 1.28 15.18
CA GLN A 207 -1.88 1.93 14.45
C GLN A 207 -1.55 1.13 13.19
N ARG A 208 -1.46 1.80 12.04
CA ARG A 208 -0.97 1.19 10.78
C ARG A 208 0.47 1.62 10.47
N TYR A 209 0.70 2.91 10.24
CA TYR A 209 2.04 3.46 9.94
C TYR A 209 2.47 4.56 10.89
N ALA A 210 1.84 5.72 10.79
CA ALA A 210 2.11 6.84 11.68
C ALA A 210 1.67 6.50 13.10
N ALA A 211 2.48 6.89 14.09
CA ALA A 211 2.08 6.82 15.49
C ALA A 211 0.74 7.54 15.67
N ILE A 212 -0.17 6.95 16.43
CA ILE A 212 -1.43 7.60 16.77
C ILE A 212 -1.12 8.85 17.59
N ALA A 213 -1.23 10.02 16.96
CA ALA A 213 -0.89 11.29 17.62
C ALA A 213 -1.96 11.67 18.66
N ASN A 214 -3.24 11.56 18.29
CA ASN A 214 -4.37 11.74 19.17
C ASN A 214 -5.62 11.03 18.60
N VAL A 215 -6.52 10.63 19.49
CA VAL A 215 -7.88 10.16 19.14
C VAL A 215 -8.86 11.09 19.82
N ALA A 216 -9.86 11.57 19.08
CA ALA A 216 -10.84 12.51 19.60
C ALA A 216 -12.26 12.12 19.18
N LEU A 217 -13.18 12.18 20.13
CA LEU A 217 -14.61 12.09 19.91
C LEU A 217 -15.14 13.49 19.63
N VAL A 218 -15.76 13.70 18.47
CA VAL A 218 -16.55 14.89 18.19
C VAL A 218 -18.03 14.51 18.28
N TYR A 219 -18.78 15.16 19.16
CA TYR A 219 -20.21 14.92 19.31
C TYR A 219 -20.99 16.23 19.35
N ARG A 220 -22.27 16.16 19.04
CA ARG A 220 -23.21 17.27 19.19
C ARG A 220 -24.51 16.77 19.79
N VAL A 221 -25.20 17.63 20.52
CA VAL A 221 -26.56 17.36 21.01
C VAL A 221 -27.55 18.14 20.17
N MET A 222 -28.49 17.43 19.54
CA MET A 222 -29.50 18.02 18.67
C MET A 222 -28.87 18.94 17.59
N TYR A 223 -29.14 20.24 17.67
CA TYR A 223 -28.60 21.29 16.78
C TYR A 223 -27.66 22.25 17.50
N GLY A 224 -27.10 21.83 18.63
CA GLY A 224 -26.11 22.60 19.39
C GLY A 224 -24.74 22.64 18.71
N GLU A 225 -23.78 23.21 19.43
CA GLU A 225 -22.38 23.26 19.03
C GLU A 225 -21.72 21.87 19.10
N GLU A 226 -20.72 21.64 18.25
CA GLU A 226 -19.87 20.45 18.33
C GLU A 226 -18.91 20.55 19.51
N ILE A 227 -18.80 19.48 20.27
CA ILE A 227 -17.91 19.34 21.42
C ILE A 227 -16.89 18.26 21.09
N THR A 228 -15.61 18.58 21.26
CA THR A 228 -14.50 17.63 21.09
C THR A 228 -14.01 17.14 22.45
N LEU A 229 -13.96 15.82 22.64
CA LEU A 229 -13.39 15.16 23.81
C LEU A 229 -12.19 14.29 23.40
N PRO A 230 -11.09 14.28 24.16
CA PRO A 230 -10.01 13.33 23.93
C PRO A 230 -10.49 11.91 24.28
N MET A 231 -10.18 10.95 23.43
CA MET A 231 -10.31 9.52 23.75
C MET A 231 -8.97 9.00 24.26
N ARG A 232 -8.98 8.10 25.25
CA ARG A 232 -7.76 7.58 25.89
C ARG A 232 -7.80 6.05 25.96
N ASP A 233 -6.63 5.46 25.79
CA ASP A 233 -6.31 4.05 26.02
C ASP A 233 -5.42 3.97 27.27
N ASP A 234 -6.01 4.28 28.42
CA ASP A 234 -5.33 4.47 29.72
C ASP A 234 -5.89 3.61 30.87
N GLY A 235 -6.81 2.69 30.56
CA GLY A 235 -7.51 1.83 31.50
C GLY A 235 -8.46 2.57 32.43
N LEU A 236 -8.87 3.79 32.08
CA LEU A 236 -9.76 4.64 32.87
C LEU A 236 -10.94 5.16 32.02
N GLN A 237 -11.95 5.72 32.69
CA GLN A 237 -13.04 6.50 32.05
C GLN A 237 -13.78 5.80 30.89
N GLY A 238 -13.97 4.48 31.02
CA GLY A 238 -14.69 3.67 30.04
C GLY A 238 -13.79 2.76 29.21
N ASP A 239 -12.48 2.99 29.25
CA ASP A 239 -11.48 2.01 28.84
C ASP A 239 -11.18 1.07 30.03
N SER A 240 -11.22 -0.23 29.78
CA SER A 240 -11.05 -1.26 30.82
C SER A 240 -9.61 -1.75 30.94
N VAL A 241 -8.77 -1.57 29.91
CA VAL A 241 -7.41 -2.12 29.85
C VAL A 241 -6.50 -1.13 29.12
N ALA A 242 -5.55 -0.53 29.84
CA ALA A 242 -4.60 0.39 29.25
C ALA A 242 -3.66 -0.29 28.23
N GLY A 243 -3.46 0.38 27.10
CA GLY A 243 -2.54 0.00 26.03
C GLY A 243 -3.03 -1.16 25.16
N ASP A 244 -4.33 -1.46 25.15
CA ASP A 244 -4.90 -2.55 24.35
C ASP A 244 -5.38 -2.09 22.96
N GLY A 245 -5.29 -0.79 22.67
CA GLY A 245 -5.73 -0.18 21.42
C GLY A 245 -7.19 0.29 21.45
N ILE A 246 -7.94 0.05 22.52
CA ILE A 246 -9.31 0.54 22.68
C ILE A 246 -9.27 1.92 23.35
N TYR A 247 -9.62 2.94 22.58
CA TYR A 247 -9.73 4.29 23.09
C TYR A 247 -11.16 4.55 23.56
N ALA A 248 -11.31 5.14 24.74
CA ALA A 248 -12.61 5.51 25.30
C ALA A 248 -12.73 7.01 25.60
N ALA A 249 -13.93 7.55 25.42
CA ALA A 249 -14.35 8.84 25.96
C ALA A 249 -15.75 8.74 26.57
N THR A 250 -15.97 9.53 27.61
CA THR A 250 -17.27 9.60 28.30
C THR A 250 -17.95 10.93 28.00
N ILE A 251 -19.10 10.86 27.32
CA ILE A 251 -20.04 11.98 27.23
C ILE A 251 -20.79 12.07 28.58
N PRO A 252 -20.75 13.23 29.27
CA PRO A 252 -21.40 13.38 30.58
C PRO A 252 -22.90 13.10 30.55
N ALA A 253 -23.48 12.88 31.72
CA ALA A 253 -24.93 12.81 31.85
C ALA A 253 -25.58 14.20 31.69
N GLY A 254 -26.77 14.23 31.06
CA GLY A 254 -27.62 15.42 31.03
C GLY A 254 -27.20 16.51 30.05
N VAL A 255 -26.33 16.17 29.08
CA VAL A 255 -26.03 16.99 27.90
C VAL A 255 -27.12 16.91 26.85
#